data_AF-A0A8J3LML0-F1
#
_entry.id   AF-A0A8J3LML0-F1
#
_cell.length_a   1.000
_cell.length_b   1.000
_cell.length_c   1.000
_cell.angle_alpha   90.00
_cell.angle_beta   90.00
_cell.angle_gamma   90.00
#
_symmetry.space_group_name_H-M   'P 1'
#
loop_
_entity.id
_entity.type
_entity.pdbx_description
1 polymer ?
#
loop_
_entity_poly.entity_id
_entity_poly.type
_entity_poly.pdbx_seq_one_letter_code
_entity_poly.pdbx_strand_id
1 'polypeptide(L)'
;MADRSFLTQLRASGGPSHLLLVLLDRHRVMTTGQLARATGAPERTVRYRMERLRAANLVECARPGRESGSAPRHWWLRPAGARLVTGTAAAEGRPSAMFATHAAAITEVWLALTEHGPAIGVEPEEWLTDRAGWQEWDGTGTWSRRYRLTPDAVTQVLLASAGSAVIFVEVDLASMTQTLLKQKVVRYLAYAADRAWLGVHPHCPPLLLLTTTATRAATFVRAAQPLLDQHERAYATGDRAEAPVVAACGHVCDPARAIVEPCWMLHEAAAGELTLAEILTERLDAQAESEAWHTYQDTVVRRRADLDALGDLRSVSGLADWLGSECAAAAMRAVVGDDPAKFLDTEPNLANQIIDWSRVRRKIGRFEARDLARPLVAVLEDRYAALWTEQARRLLVAEDHLVAAHPPLCRLAATLAAGNLATSAEISMLGVPPTGTRRRLQHQAYDDYPARRAAAVDSLWQAMGRRARRHTSQEKLAANFDKEHLLICDTCELIYPKPEQDETLFDRCPYCDGTLLDWADRASIVSLTRRLDDIREHLQAVSRRRCAPCAVPTRTDR
;
A
#
# COMPACT_ATOMS: atom_id res chain seq x y z
N MET A 1 58.17 -7.89 -36.30
CA MET A 1 57.42 -6.64 -36.08
C MET A 1 55.97 -6.91 -36.45
N ALA A 2 55.03 -6.80 -35.50
CA ALA A 2 53.62 -6.96 -35.81
C ALA A 2 53.17 -5.86 -36.79
N ASP A 3 52.39 -6.24 -37.78
CA ASP A 3 51.88 -5.34 -38.82
C ASP A 3 51.08 -4.19 -38.19
N ARG A 4 51.59 -2.94 -38.32
CA ARG A 4 50.93 -1.74 -37.77
C ARG A 4 49.50 -1.59 -38.30
N SER A 5 49.24 -2.04 -39.54
CA SER A 5 47.89 -2.00 -40.13
C SER A 5 46.90 -2.86 -39.35
N PHE A 6 47.32 -4.03 -38.87
CA PHE A 6 46.50 -4.95 -38.09
C PHE A 6 46.07 -4.33 -36.75
N LEU A 7 47.00 -3.69 -36.02
CA LEU A 7 46.68 -3.03 -34.75
C LEU A 7 45.77 -1.82 -34.93
N THR A 8 45.96 -1.04 -36.00
CA THR A 8 45.09 0.09 -36.35
C THR A 8 43.68 -0.40 -36.67
N GLN A 9 43.55 -1.48 -37.46
CA GLN A 9 42.26 -2.06 -37.80
C GLN A 9 41.54 -2.65 -36.57
N LEU A 10 42.28 -3.32 -35.68
CA LEU A 10 41.76 -3.88 -34.44
C LEU A 10 41.16 -2.80 -33.52
N ARG A 11 41.78 -1.61 -33.47
CA ARG A 11 41.30 -0.46 -32.69
C ARG A 11 40.15 0.30 -33.35
N ALA A 12 40.15 0.39 -34.68
CA ALA A 12 39.20 1.24 -35.40
C ALA A 12 37.85 0.57 -35.70
N SER A 13 37.79 -0.76 -35.79
CA SER A 13 36.65 -1.44 -36.44
C SER A 13 35.88 -2.47 -35.61
N GLY A 14 36.29 -2.77 -34.37
CA GLY A 14 35.54 -3.71 -33.53
C GLY A 14 35.27 -5.06 -34.22
N GLY A 15 36.33 -5.71 -34.74
CA GLY A 15 36.21 -6.92 -35.56
C GLY A 15 36.26 -8.25 -34.76
N PRO A 16 36.19 -9.40 -35.45
CA PRO A 16 36.19 -10.72 -34.79
C PRO A 16 37.42 -11.01 -33.92
N SER A 17 38.58 -10.40 -34.21
CA SER A 17 39.76 -10.51 -33.35
C SER A 17 39.65 -9.67 -32.07
N HIS A 18 38.94 -8.55 -32.11
CA HIS A 18 38.66 -7.74 -30.92
C HIS A 18 37.71 -8.48 -29.99
N LEU A 19 36.66 -9.12 -30.53
CA LEU A 19 35.74 -9.97 -29.77
C LEU A 19 36.48 -11.07 -29.00
N LEU A 20 37.48 -11.73 -29.59
CA LEU A 20 38.30 -12.73 -28.89
C LEU A 20 39.05 -12.13 -27.68
N LEU A 21 39.52 -10.89 -27.77
CA LEU A 21 40.16 -10.21 -26.64
C LEU A 21 39.14 -9.86 -25.54
N VAL A 22 37.94 -9.40 -25.92
CA VAL A 22 36.84 -9.11 -24.98
C VAL A 22 36.42 -10.37 -24.23
N LEU A 23 36.28 -11.50 -24.94
CA LEU A 23 35.97 -12.79 -24.33
C LEU A 23 37.05 -13.24 -23.34
N LEU A 24 38.33 -13.10 -23.69
CA LEU A 24 39.43 -13.42 -22.77
C LEU A 24 39.55 -12.46 -21.59
N ASP A 25 39.15 -11.20 -21.73
CA ASP A 25 39.09 -10.26 -20.62
C ASP A 25 38.02 -10.71 -19.61
N ARG A 26 36.82 -11.00 -20.11
CA ARG A 26 35.68 -11.48 -19.32
C ARG A 26 35.96 -12.83 -18.66
N HIS A 27 36.44 -13.82 -19.40
CA HIS A 27 36.58 -15.18 -18.86
C HIS A 27 37.95 -15.50 -18.27
N ARG A 28 38.92 -14.57 -18.35
CA ARG A 28 40.34 -14.70 -17.98
C ARG A 28 41.12 -15.73 -18.80
N VAL A 29 40.61 -16.95 -18.92
CA VAL A 29 41.21 -18.07 -19.65
C VAL A 29 40.13 -18.80 -20.45
N MET A 30 40.38 -19.03 -21.74
CA MET A 30 39.51 -19.87 -22.58
C MET A 30 40.33 -20.81 -23.46
N THR A 31 39.78 -21.97 -23.79
CA THR A 31 40.37 -22.88 -24.77
C THR A 31 40.05 -22.46 -26.19
N THR A 32 40.83 -22.93 -27.19
CA THR A 32 40.50 -22.67 -28.61
C THR A 32 39.09 -23.16 -28.97
N GLY A 33 38.64 -24.30 -28.43
CA GLY A 33 37.31 -24.85 -28.68
C GLY A 33 36.20 -23.98 -28.07
N GLN A 34 36.41 -23.48 -26.85
CA GLN A 34 35.49 -22.55 -26.19
C GLN A 34 35.35 -21.24 -26.98
N LEU A 35 36.47 -20.67 -27.44
CA LEU A 35 36.45 -19.47 -28.28
C LEU A 35 35.76 -19.71 -29.64
N ALA A 36 35.87 -20.92 -30.20
CA ALA A 36 35.16 -21.30 -31.42
C ALA A 36 33.65 -21.35 -31.20
N ARG A 37 33.19 -22.02 -30.13
CA ARG A 37 31.78 -22.05 -29.71
C ARG A 37 31.22 -20.66 -29.45
N ALA A 38 31.91 -19.87 -28.61
CA ALA A 38 31.52 -18.51 -28.24
C ALA A 38 31.36 -17.55 -29.43
N THR A 39 32.11 -17.77 -30.52
CA THR A 39 32.09 -16.88 -31.69
C THR A 39 31.36 -17.47 -32.90
N GLY A 40 30.90 -18.72 -32.83
CA GLY A 40 30.37 -19.48 -33.97
C GLY A 40 31.38 -19.72 -35.10
N ALA A 41 32.65 -19.35 -34.92
CA ALA A 41 33.67 -19.46 -35.97
C ALA A 41 34.34 -20.84 -35.94
N PRO A 42 34.74 -21.40 -37.11
CA PRO A 42 35.49 -22.66 -37.14
C PRO A 42 36.77 -22.60 -36.31
N GLU A 43 37.09 -23.68 -35.59
CA GLU A 43 38.24 -23.73 -34.68
C GLU A 43 39.57 -23.37 -35.38
N ARG A 44 39.73 -23.78 -36.65
CA ARG A 44 40.90 -23.42 -37.47
C ARG A 44 41.05 -21.89 -37.63
N THR A 45 39.93 -21.20 -37.84
CA THR A 45 39.88 -19.73 -37.99
C THR A 45 40.21 -19.03 -36.68
N VAL A 46 39.63 -19.50 -35.57
CA VAL A 46 39.94 -18.98 -34.23
C VAL A 46 41.41 -19.18 -33.90
N ARG A 47 41.94 -20.39 -34.11
CA ARG A 47 43.36 -20.71 -33.90
C ARG A 47 44.28 -19.78 -34.70
N TYR A 48 43.99 -19.56 -35.98
CA TYR A 48 44.74 -18.63 -36.82
C TYR A 48 44.73 -17.20 -36.25
N ARG A 49 43.55 -16.71 -35.84
CA ARG A 49 43.42 -15.37 -35.23
C ARG A 49 44.17 -15.26 -33.91
N MET A 50 44.08 -16.28 -33.06
CA MET A 50 44.78 -16.33 -31.78
C MET A 50 46.30 -16.33 -31.94
N GLU A 51 46.84 -17.05 -32.93
CA GLU A 51 48.28 -17.02 -33.24
C GLU A 51 48.73 -15.63 -33.75
N ARG A 52 47.89 -14.94 -34.54
CA ARG A 52 48.17 -13.55 -34.94
C ARG A 52 48.17 -12.59 -33.74
N LEU A 53 47.19 -12.72 -32.86
CA LEU A 53 47.12 -11.92 -31.62
C LEU A 53 48.32 -12.21 -30.72
N ARG A 54 48.79 -13.46 -30.67
CA ARG A 54 49.99 -13.88 -29.93
C ARG A 54 51.26 -13.30 -30.54
N ALA A 55 51.40 -13.34 -31.87
CA ALA A 55 52.53 -12.71 -32.57
C ALA A 55 52.57 -11.18 -32.36
N ALA A 56 51.42 -10.57 -32.07
CA ALA A 56 51.30 -9.16 -31.66
C ALA A 56 51.48 -8.93 -30.15
N ASN A 57 51.82 -9.95 -29.36
CA ASN A 57 51.98 -9.91 -27.89
C ASN A 57 50.72 -9.44 -27.13
N LEU A 58 49.52 -9.62 -27.70
CA LEU A 58 48.26 -9.26 -27.04
C LEU A 58 47.71 -10.40 -26.17
N VAL A 59 48.01 -11.64 -26.55
CA VAL A 59 47.60 -12.86 -25.84
C VAL A 59 48.79 -13.80 -25.68
N GLU A 60 48.69 -14.75 -24.78
CA GLU A 60 49.62 -15.87 -24.63
C GLU A 60 48.84 -17.18 -24.51
N CYS A 61 49.52 -18.32 -24.71
CA CYS A 61 48.90 -19.61 -24.45
C CYS A 61 49.83 -20.62 -23.79
N ALA A 62 49.21 -21.57 -23.10
CA ALA A 62 49.87 -22.75 -22.56
C ALA A 62 49.02 -23.99 -22.88
N ARG A 63 49.67 -25.14 -22.83
CA ARG A 63 49.00 -26.43 -22.81
C ARG A 63 49.35 -27.08 -21.47
N PRO A 64 48.48 -26.96 -20.45
CA PRO A 64 48.61 -27.76 -19.25
C PRO A 64 48.72 -29.24 -19.66
N GLY A 65 49.68 -29.97 -19.09
CA GLY A 65 49.85 -31.39 -19.42
C GLY A 65 48.61 -32.19 -19.04
N ARG A 66 48.27 -33.20 -19.85
CA ARG A 66 47.24 -34.20 -19.51
C ARG A 66 47.84 -35.59 -19.62
N GLU A 67 47.33 -36.53 -18.83
CA GLU A 67 47.81 -37.92 -18.79
C GLU A 67 47.64 -38.67 -20.13
N SER A 68 46.68 -38.26 -20.98
CA SER A 68 46.49 -38.85 -22.32
C SER A 68 45.93 -37.86 -23.36
N GLY A 69 46.48 -37.89 -24.59
CA GLY A 69 46.06 -37.12 -25.79
C GLY A 69 46.59 -35.67 -25.89
N SER A 70 46.27 -34.94 -26.97
CA SER A 70 46.64 -33.51 -27.13
C SER A 70 45.83 -32.55 -26.23
N ALA A 71 46.45 -31.93 -25.22
CA ALA A 71 45.77 -30.93 -24.39
C ALA A 71 45.39 -29.67 -25.21
N PRO A 72 44.19 -29.09 -25.01
CA PRO A 72 43.80 -27.87 -25.69
C PRO A 72 44.70 -26.70 -25.27
N ARG A 73 44.89 -25.75 -26.19
CA ARG A 73 45.56 -24.48 -25.85
C ARG A 73 44.63 -23.65 -25.01
N HIS A 74 45.10 -23.26 -23.83
CA HIS A 74 44.45 -22.30 -22.95
C HIS A 74 45.07 -20.94 -23.24
N TRP A 75 44.23 -19.99 -23.61
CA TRP A 75 44.61 -18.64 -23.99
C TRP A 75 44.24 -17.66 -22.89
N TRP A 76 45.08 -16.64 -22.67
CA TRP A 76 44.78 -15.54 -21.76
C TRP A 76 45.34 -14.22 -22.31
N LEU A 77 44.82 -13.10 -21.80
CA LEU A 77 45.32 -11.77 -22.16
C LEU A 77 46.69 -11.49 -21.56
N ARG A 78 47.56 -10.86 -22.35
CA ARG A 78 48.75 -10.17 -21.84
C ARG A 78 48.36 -8.73 -21.45
N PRO A 79 49.17 -8.01 -20.64
CA PRO A 79 48.87 -6.64 -20.25
C PRO A 79 48.58 -5.69 -21.43
N ALA A 80 49.25 -5.89 -22.58
CA ALA A 80 49.00 -5.10 -23.79
C ALA A 80 47.62 -5.37 -24.41
N GLY A 81 47.15 -6.62 -24.39
CA GLY A 81 45.80 -6.98 -24.84
C GLY A 81 44.74 -6.45 -23.89
N ALA A 82 44.93 -6.60 -22.58
CA ALA A 82 44.03 -6.05 -21.56
C ALA A 82 43.89 -4.51 -21.69
N ARG A 83 45.00 -3.78 -21.84
CA ARG A 83 44.96 -2.32 -22.07
C ARG A 83 44.17 -1.93 -23.31
N LEU A 84 44.16 -2.79 -24.34
CA LEU A 84 43.40 -2.52 -25.55
C LEU A 84 41.89 -2.65 -25.34
N VAL A 85 41.45 -3.55 -24.45
CA VAL A 85 40.04 -3.81 -24.17
C VAL A 85 39.49 -2.91 -23.06
N THR A 86 40.18 -2.82 -21.92
CA THR A 86 39.68 -2.17 -20.69
C THR A 86 40.39 -0.86 -20.36
N GLY A 87 41.40 -0.47 -21.14
CA GLY A 87 42.24 0.70 -20.83
C GLY A 87 43.19 0.51 -19.64
N THR A 88 43.14 -0.66 -18.96
CA THR A 88 43.98 -0.97 -17.79
C THR A 88 44.83 -2.21 -18.04
N ALA A 89 45.96 -2.33 -17.33
CA ALA A 89 46.82 -3.51 -17.46
C ALA A 89 46.30 -4.65 -16.59
N ALA A 90 46.11 -5.84 -17.19
CA ALA A 90 45.95 -7.08 -16.42
C ALA A 90 47.24 -7.42 -15.66
N ALA A 91 47.12 -8.27 -14.64
CA ALA A 91 48.27 -8.78 -13.90
C ALA A 91 49.26 -9.52 -14.83
N GLU A 92 50.56 -9.27 -14.64
CA GLU A 92 51.61 -9.95 -15.37
C GLU A 92 51.81 -11.38 -14.85
N GLY A 93 52.01 -12.33 -15.77
CA GLY A 93 52.37 -13.71 -15.43
C GLY A 93 51.62 -14.76 -16.22
N ARG A 94 52.14 -15.98 -16.19
CA ARG A 94 51.46 -17.18 -16.70
C ARG A 94 50.51 -17.70 -15.61
N PRO A 95 49.20 -17.90 -15.91
CA PRO A 95 48.30 -18.52 -14.95
C PRO A 95 48.78 -19.91 -14.54
N SER A 96 48.57 -20.29 -13.27
CA SER A 96 48.85 -21.66 -12.82
C SER A 96 47.96 -22.65 -13.57
N ALA A 97 48.40 -23.90 -13.70
CA ALA A 97 47.62 -24.94 -14.39
C ALA A 97 46.24 -25.12 -13.73
N MET A 98 46.18 -25.14 -12.39
CA MET A 98 44.94 -25.26 -11.63
C MET A 98 43.99 -24.08 -11.90
N PHE A 99 44.50 -22.83 -11.89
CA PHE A 99 43.69 -21.66 -12.21
C PHE A 99 43.17 -21.70 -13.65
N ALA A 100 44.01 -22.08 -14.61
CA ALA A 100 43.62 -22.17 -16.01
C ALA A 100 42.49 -23.20 -16.22
N THR A 101 42.57 -24.36 -15.56
CA THR A 101 41.50 -25.37 -15.61
C THR A 101 40.21 -24.86 -14.95
N HIS A 102 40.31 -24.20 -13.79
CA HIS A 102 39.16 -23.64 -13.08
C HIS A 102 38.42 -22.57 -13.89
N ALA A 103 39.17 -21.59 -14.41
CA ALA A 103 38.61 -20.53 -15.25
C ALA A 103 38.00 -21.08 -16.56
N ALA A 104 38.63 -22.10 -17.15
CA ALA A 104 38.06 -22.80 -18.30
C ALA A 104 36.75 -23.53 -17.94
N ALA A 105 36.64 -24.12 -16.74
CA ALA A 105 35.40 -24.75 -16.27
C ALA A 105 34.27 -23.73 -16.04
N ILE A 106 34.56 -22.56 -15.45
CA ILE A 106 33.60 -21.45 -15.34
C ILE A 106 33.09 -21.04 -16.73
N THR A 107 33.99 -20.99 -17.72
CA THR A 107 33.64 -20.69 -19.11
C THR A 107 32.74 -21.77 -19.74
N GLU A 108 32.97 -23.06 -19.43
CA GLU A 108 32.09 -24.13 -19.91
C GLU A 108 30.66 -23.99 -19.34
N VAL A 109 30.51 -23.54 -18.10
CA VAL A 109 29.17 -23.28 -17.52
C VAL A 109 28.46 -22.17 -18.30
N TRP A 110 29.15 -21.07 -18.58
CA TRP A 110 28.60 -19.97 -19.39
C TRP A 110 28.19 -20.43 -20.80
N LEU A 111 29.05 -21.20 -21.47
CA LEU A 111 28.74 -21.75 -22.80
C LEU A 111 27.56 -22.70 -22.75
N ALA A 112 27.51 -23.60 -21.76
CA ALA A 112 26.40 -24.52 -21.59
C ALA A 112 25.08 -23.79 -21.36
N LEU A 113 25.08 -22.74 -20.52
CA LEU A 113 23.90 -21.90 -20.29
C LEU A 113 23.47 -21.19 -21.58
N THR A 114 24.42 -20.66 -22.35
CA THR A 114 24.14 -19.96 -23.62
C THR A 114 23.62 -20.91 -24.71
N GLU A 115 24.15 -22.12 -24.79
CA GLU A 115 23.82 -23.08 -25.85
C GLU A 115 22.58 -23.93 -25.53
N HIS A 116 22.34 -24.24 -24.25
CA HIS A 116 21.28 -25.17 -23.84
C HIS A 116 20.17 -24.51 -23.01
N GLY A 117 20.42 -23.34 -22.41
CA GLY A 117 19.42 -22.59 -21.65
C GLY A 117 18.16 -22.26 -22.46
N PRO A 118 18.26 -21.76 -23.72
CA PRO A 118 17.07 -21.42 -24.50
C PRO A 118 16.11 -22.61 -24.71
N ALA A 119 16.63 -23.85 -24.77
CA ALA A 119 15.79 -25.04 -24.93
C ALA A 119 14.91 -25.34 -23.70
N ILE A 120 15.25 -24.79 -22.54
CA ILE A 120 14.48 -24.88 -21.29
C ILE A 120 13.87 -23.54 -20.88
N GLY A 121 13.84 -22.56 -21.80
CA GLY A 121 13.26 -21.24 -21.55
C GLY A 121 14.10 -20.33 -20.64
N VAL A 122 15.41 -20.59 -20.52
CA VAL A 122 16.36 -19.78 -19.72
C VAL A 122 17.35 -19.09 -20.67
N GLU A 123 17.22 -17.79 -20.85
CA GLU A 123 18.11 -17.02 -21.73
C GLU A 123 19.11 -16.19 -20.91
N PRO A 124 20.42 -16.38 -21.04
CA PRO A 124 21.38 -15.54 -20.31
C PRO A 124 21.44 -14.12 -20.86
N GLU A 125 21.17 -13.14 -20.01
CA GLU A 125 21.26 -11.71 -20.36
C GLU A 125 22.65 -11.15 -20.01
N GLU A 126 23.15 -11.50 -18.83
CA GLU A 126 24.43 -11.00 -18.33
C GLU A 126 25.25 -12.12 -17.67
N TRP A 127 26.57 -12.09 -17.88
CA TRP A 127 27.52 -13.01 -17.24
C TRP A 127 28.71 -12.22 -16.70
N LEU A 128 28.80 -12.15 -15.38
CA LEU A 128 29.83 -11.42 -14.64
C LEU A 128 30.72 -12.41 -13.89
N THR A 129 32.02 -12.21 -13.98
CA THR A 129 33.05 -13.05 -13.35
C THR A 129 34.04 -12.19 -12.60
N ASP A 130 34.77 -12.81 -11.67
CA ASP A 130 35.82 -12.13 -10.90
C ASP A 130 35.26 -10.83 -10.26
N ARG A 131 36.05 -9.76 -10.20
CA ARG A 131 35.67 -8.47 -9.62
C ARG A 131 34.37 -7.87 -10.15
N ALA A 132 33.97 -8.18 -11.38
CA ALA A 132 32.71 -7.68 -11.93
C ALA A 132 31.49 -8.38 -11.29
N GLY A 133 31.64 -9.62 -10.83
CA GLY A 133 30.59 -10.37 -10.13
C GLY A 133 30.66 -10.28 -8.60
N TRP A 134 31.66 -9.62 -8.02
CA TRP A 134 31.78 -9.50 -6.57
C TRP A 134 30.68 -8.61 -5.99
N GLN A 135 30.06 -9.09 -4.92
CA GLN A 135 29.05 -8.34 -4.17
C GLN A 135 29.70 -7.75 -2.92
N GLU A 136 29.62 -6.44 -2.75
CA GLU A 136 30.16 -5.72 -1.59
C GLU A 136 29.04 -4.96 -0.89
N TRP A 137 28.96 -5.07 0.43
CA TRP A 137 27.96 -4.38 1.24
C TRP A 137 28.52 -4.04 2.62
N ASP A 138 27.90 -3.08 3.27
CA ASP A 138 28.18 -2.75 4.67
C ASP A 138 27.18 -3.51 5.55
N GLY A 139 27.70 -4.28 6.52
CA GLY A 139 26.83 -5.07 7.40
C GLY A 139 25.99 -4.21 8.34
N THR A 140 24.87 -4.76 8.81
CA THR A 140 23.85 -4.04 9.61
C THR A 140 24.23 -3.81 11.09
N GLY A 141 25.41 -4.27 11.52
CA GLY A 141 25.89 -4.14 12.91
C GLY A 141 26.41 -2.73 13.27
N THR A 142 26.48 -2.45 14.58
CA THR A 142 26.92 -1.15 15.18
C THR A 142 28.32 -0.70 14.76
N TRP A 143 29.13 -1.62 14.22
CA TRP A 143 30.42 -1.35 13.60
C TRP A 143 30.38 -1.89 12.17
N SER A 144 30.09 -1.02 11.20
CA SER A 144 29.91 -1.41 9.79
C SER A 144 31.23 -1.95 9.21
N ARG A 145 31.38 -3.27 9.20
CA ARG A 145 32.43 -3.96 8.46
C ARG A 145 31.95 -4.10 7.01
N ARG A 146 32.78 -3.70 6.05
CA ARG A 146 32.52 -3.99 4.63
C ARG A 146 32.72 -5.48 4.38
N TYR A 147 31.64 -6.17 4.02
CA TYR A 147 31.64 -7.57 3.63
C TYR A 147 31.79 -7.70 2.12
N ARG A 148 32.23 -8.89 1.69
CA ARG A 148 32.34 -9.24 0.28
C ARG A 148 31.98 -10.70 0.06
N LEU A 149 31.09 -10.93 -0.91
CA LEU A 149 30.79 -12.22 -1.49
C LEU A 149 31.45 -12.29 -2.86
N THR A 150 32.19 -13.37 -3.11
CA THR A 150 32.99 -13.56 -4.32
C THR A 150 32.59 -14.86 -5.01
N PRO A 151 31.41 -14.89 -5.65
CA PRO A 151 31.04 -16.03 -6.47
C PRO A 151 31.99 -16.14 -7.67
N ASP A 152 32.16 -17.34 -8.19
CA ASP A 152 32.97 -17.55 -9.40
C ASP A 152 32.32 -16.87 -10.62
N ALA A 153 30.98 -16.86 -10.66
CA ALA A 153 30.21 -16.03 -11.57
C ALA A 153 28.87 -15.57 -10.97
N VAL A 154 28.36 -14.46 -11.49
CA VAL A 154 26.99 -14.00 -11.33
C VAL A 154 26.37 -13.95 -12.71
N THR A 155 25.18 -14.49 -12.88
CA THR A 155 24.47 -14.39 -14.15
C THR A 155 23.02 -13.98 -13.93
N GLN A 156 22.60 -13.03 -14.76
CA GLN A 156 21.21 -12.65 -14.92
C GLN A 156 20.65 -13.42 -16.11
N VAL A 157 19.49 -14.01 -15.91
CA VAL A 157 18.81 -14.82 -16.92
C VAL A 157 17.36 -14.36 -17.03
N LEU A 158 16.84 -14.38 -18.25
CA LEU A 158 15.43 -14.17 -18.54
C LEU A 158 14.74 -15.53 -18.64
N LEU A 159 13.73 -15.74 -17.80
CA LEU A 159 12.81 -16.88 -17.90
C LEU A 159 11.60 -16.47 -18.74
N ALA A 160 11.36 -17.20 -19.83
CA ALA A 160 10.32 -16.88 -20.81
C ALA A 160 8.92 -16.67 -20.20
N SER A 161 8.60 -17.35 -19.09
CA SER A 161 7.29 -17.30 -18.42
C SER A 161 7.24 -16.48 -17.13
N ALA A 162 8.38 -16.06 -16.57
CA ALA A 162 8.44 -15.57 -15.19
C ALA A 162 9.24 -14.26 -15.00
N GLY A 163 10.07 -13.86 -15.97
CA GLY A 163 10.86 -12.63 -15.88
C GLY A 163 12.34 -12.87 -15.55
N SER A 164 13.02 -11.86 -15.03
CA SER A 164 14.47 -11.88 -14.83
C SER A 164 14.86 -12.43 -13.46
N ALA A 165 15.72 -13.46 -13.43
CA ALA A 165 16.32 -14.01 -12.22
C ALA A 165 17.83 -13.78 -12.22
N VAL A 166 18.43 -13.76 -11.02
CA VAL A 166 19.88 -13.70 -10.85
C VAL A 166 20.34 -14.92 -10.07
N ILE A 167 21.47 -15.52 -10.46
CA ILE A 167 22.08 -16.66 -9.75
C ILE A 167 23.55 -16.40 -9.45
N PHE A 168 24.01 -16.91 -8.31
CA PHE A 168 25.43 -16.99 -7.96
C PHE A 168 25.93 -18.39 -8.27
N VAL A 169 26.98 -18.50 -9.07
CA VAL A 169 27.56 -19.76 -9.52
C VAL A 169 28.90 -19.96 -8.85
N GLU A 170 29.09 -21.17 -8.33
CA GLU A 170 30.35 -21.68 -7.80
C GLU A 170 30.76 -22.93 -8.56
N VAL A 171 32.03 -22.98 -8.97
CA VAL A 171 32.60 -24.12 -9.67
C VAL A 171 33.60 -24.80 -8.74
N ASP A 172 33.59 -26.12 -8.64
CA ASP A 172 34.57 -26.85 -7.84
C ASP A 172 35.03 -28.12 -8.56
N LEU A 173 36.27 -28.11 -9.04
CA LEU A 173 36.94 -29.24 -9.67
C LEU A 173 37.55 -30.21 -8.65
N ALA A 174 36.87 -30.38 -7.50
CA ALA A 174 37.36 -31.08 -6.31
C ALA A 174 38.67 -30.50 -5.73
N SER A 175 38.98 -29.24 -6.05
CA SER A 175 40.15 -28.53 -5.53
C SER A 175 39.89 -27.87 -4.18
N MET A 176 38.63 -27.62 -3.81
CA MET A 176 38.29 -26.99 -2.53
C MET A 176 38.12 -28.02 -1.40
N THR A 177 38.49 -27.64 -0.18
CA THR A 177 38.13 -28.42 1.01
C THR A 177 36.68 -28.13 1.42
N GLN A 178 36.05 -29.06 2.13
CA GLN A 178 34.71 -28.85 2.70
C GLN A 178 34.66 -27.63 3.64
N THR A 179 35.76 -27.33 4.33
CA THR A 179 35.89 -26.12 5.16
C THR A 179 35.76 -24.83 4.34
N LEU A 180 36.41 -24.77 3.17
CA LEU A 180 36.32 -23.59 2.29
C LEU A 180 34.92 -23.44 1.69
N LEU A 181 34.30 -24.55 1.26
CA LEU A 181 32.92 -24.53 0.78
C LEU A 181 31.94 -24.07 1.87
N LYS A 182 32.12 -24.55 3.11
CA LYS A 182 31.34 -24.09 4.27
C LYS A 182 31.52 -22.59 4.52
N GLN A 183 32.74 -22.07 4.41
CA GLN A 183 32.99 -20.63 4.54
C GLN A 183 32.29 -19.80 3.45
N LYS A 184 32.18 -20.32 2.22
CA LYS A 184 31.40 -19.67 1.15
C LYS A 184 29.92 -19.59 1.52
N VAL A 185 29.33 -20.69 1.99
CA VAL A 185 27.93 -20.71 2.48
C VAL A 185 27.73 -19.72 3.62
N VAL A 186 28.62 -19.67 4.63
CA VAL A 186 28.52 -18.71 5.74
C VAL A 186 28.52 -17.25 5.24
N ARG A 187 29.35 -16.92 4.24
CA ARG A 187 29.36 -15.57 3.66
C ARG A 187 28.10 -15.26 2.86
N TYR A 188 27.58 -16.24 2.13
CA TYR A 188 26.30 -16.11 1.42
C TYR A 188 25.13 -15.92 2.40
N LEU A 189 25.12 -16.63 3.53
CA LEU A 189 24.09 -16.44 4.55
C LEU A 189 24.22 -15.09 5.28
N ALA A 190 25.43 -14.55 5.42
CA ALA A 190 25.61 -13.18 5.90
C ALA A 190 25.07 -12.16 4.89
N TYR A 191 25.31 -12.38 3.59
CA TYR A 191 24.73 -11.56 2.51
C TYR A 191 23.20 -11.57 2.54
N ALA A 192 22.59 -12.75 2.73
CA ALA A 192 21.15 -12.90 2.86
C ALA A 192 20.60 -12.24 4.13
N ALA A 193 21.27 -12.43 5.28
CA ALA A 193 20.85 -11.88 6.58
C ALA A 193 20.84 -10.34 6.58
N ASP A 194 21.85 -9.72 5.96
CA ASP A 194 21.93 -8.27 5.80
C ASP A 194 21.03 -7.74 4.68
N ARG A 195 20.29 -8.61 3.98
CA ARG A 195 19.47 -8.28 2.79
C ARG A 195 20.25 -7.46 1.76
N ALA A 196 21.52 -7.79 1.56
CA ALA A 196 22.45 -7.03 0.73
C ALA A 196 22.11 -7.06 -0.77
N TRP A 197 21.16 -7.89 -1.18
CA TRP A 197 20.58 -7.92 -2.51
C TRP A 197 19.50 -6.85 -2.73
N LEU A 198 18.91 -6.29 -1.67
CA LEU A 198 17.78 -5.38 -1.78
C LEU A 198 18.19 -4.10 -2.52
N GLY A 199 17.46 -3.77 -3.58
CA GLY A 199 17.78 -2.64 -4.47
C GLY A 199 18.88 -2.91 -5.49
N VAL A 200 19.47 -4.12 -5.50
CA VAL A 200 20.46 -4.57 -6.48
C VAL A 200 19.90 -5.71 -7.34
N HIS A 201 19.21 -6.66 -6.72
CA HIS A 201 18.60 -7.81 -7.36
C HIS A 201 17.12 -7.93 -6.95
N PRO A 202 16.27 -8.57 -7.79
CA PRO A 202 14.83 -8.68 -7.50
C PRO A 202 14.54 -9.55 -6.27
N HIS A 203 15.31 -10.62 -6.06
CA HIS A 203 15.19 -11.54 -4.93
C HIS A 203 16.59 -11.88 -4.39
N CYS A 204 16.67 -12.62 -3.28
CA CYS A 204 17.94 -13.20 -2.85
C CYS A 204 18.42 -14.23 -3.89
N PRO A 205 19.55 -14.02 -4.61
CA PRO A 205 19.99 -14.96 -5.65
C PRO A 205 20.33 -16.32 -5.07
N PRO A 206 19.91 -17.46 -5.67
CA PRO A 206 20.36 -18.78 -5.23
C PRO A 206 21.86 -18.95 -5.47
N LEU A 207 22.52 -19.65 -4.55
CA LEU A 207 23.91 -20.08 -4.66
C LEU A 207 23.98 -21.51 -5.22
N LEU A 208 24.46 -21.64 -6.45
CA LEU A 208 24.54 -22.89 -7.19
C LEU A 208 25.98 -23.40 -7.27
N LEU A 209 26.24 -24.59 -6.73
CA LEU A 209 27.55 -25.25 -6.81
C LEU A 209 27.57 -26.36 -7.87
N LEU A 210 28.42 -26.22 -8.88
CA LEU A 210 28.76 -27.32 -9.79
C LEU A 210 30.04 -28.00 -9.29
N THR A 211 29.97 -29.30 -9.02
CA THR A 211 31.12 -30.08 -8.57
C THR A 211 31.30 -31.37 -9.38
N THR A 212 32.34 -32.14 -9.08
CA THR A 212 32.80 -33.27 -9.91
C THR A 212 31.90 -34.50 -9.87
N THR A 213 31.15 -34.70 -8.78
CA THR A 213 30.31 -35.89 -8.59
C THR A 213 29.06 -35.59 -7.78
N ALA A 214 28.01 -36.37 -7.99
CA ALA A 214 26.77 -36.29 -7.23
C ALA A 214 26.99 -36.52 -5.71
N THR A 215 27.87 -37.45 -5.34
CA THR A 215 28.22 -37.69 -3.92
C THR A 215 28.83 -36.46 -3.26
N ARG A 216 29.63 -35.70 -3.99
CA ARG A 216 30.26 -34.47 -3.48
C ARG A 216 29.23 -33.34 -3.36
N ALA A 217 28.32 -33.21 -4.33
CA ALA A 217 27.20 -32.29 -4.27
C ALA A 217 26.30 -32.58 -3.05
N ALA A 218 25.88 -33.83 -2.85
CA ALA A 218 25.09 -34.26 -1.70
C ALA A 218 25.80 -33.98 -0.37
N THR A 219 27.12 -34.20 -0.31
CA THR A 219 27.92 -33.90 0.90
C THR A 219 27.95 -32.42 1.21
N PHE A 220 28.07 -31.56 0.19
CA PHE A 220 28.03 -30.11 0.35
C PHE A 220 26.66 -29.63 0.85
N VAL A 221 25.56 -30.08 0.22
CA VAL A 221 24.20 -29.70 0.62
C VAL A 221 23.91 -30.11 2.07
N ARG A 222 24.25 -31.36 2.44
CA ARG A 222 24.13 -31.84 3.82
C ARG A 222 24.96 -31.02 4.82
N ALA A 223 26.12 -30.52 4.42
CA ALA A 223 26.95 -29.66 5.27
C ALA A 223 26.42 -28.22 5.37
N ALA A 224 25.71 -27.74 4.35
CA ALA A 224 25.04 -26.44 4.33
C ALA A 224 23.76 -26.43 5.16
N GLN A 225 23.02 -27.54 5.21
CA GLN A 225 21.76 -27.71 5.96
C GLN A 225 21.76 -27.07 7.36
N PRO A 226 22.63 -27.46 8.31
CA PRO A 226 22.56 -26.91 9.66
C PRO A 226 22.81 -25.40 9.73
N LEU A 227 23.49 -24.83 8.72
CA LEU A 227 23.68 -23.38 8.61
C LEU A 227 22.42 -22.69 8.10
N LEU A 228 21.72 -23.29 7.12
CA LEU A 228 20.43 -22.81 6.63
C LEU A 228 19.38 -22.87 7.75
N ASP A 229 19.26 -23.99 8.45
CA ASP A 229 18.33 -24.15 9.58
C ASP A 229 18.65 -23.16 10.73
N GLN A 230 19.93 -22.85 10.95
CA GLN A 230 20.32 -21.84 11.93
C GLN A 230 19.93 -20.44 11.46
N HIS A 231 20.15 -20.14 10.19
CA HIS A 231 19.80 -18.85 9.59
C HIS A 231 18.28 -18.63 9.63
N GLU A 232 17.48 -19.61 9.22
CA GLU A 232 16.02 -19.54 9.25
C GLU A 232 15.53 -19.28 10.69
N ARG A 233 16.02 -20.02 11.69
CA ARG A 233 15.63 -19.78 13.09
C ARG A 233 16.00 -18.38 13.61
N ALA A 234 17.07 -17.79 13.09
CA ALA A 234 17.54 -16.48 13.53
C ALA A 234 16.89 -15.31 12.77
N TYR A 235 16.50 -15.51 11.52
CA TYR A 235 16.12 -14.44 10.58
C TYR A 235 14.82 -14.69 9.82
N ALA A 236 14.05 -15.74 10.13
CA ALA A 236 12.79 -16.03 9.43
C ALA A 236 11.83 -14.83 9.49
N THR A 237 11.58 -14.24 8.32
CA THR A 237 10.60 -13.17 8.11
C THR A 237 9.23 -13.72 7.74
N GLY A 238 9.14 -15.01 7.42
CA GLY A 238 7.95 -15.64 6.85
C GLY A 238 7.81 -15.41 5.34
N ASP A 239 8.69 -14.62 4.74
CA ASP A 239 8.73 -14.36 3.30
C ASP A 239 9.64 -15.37 2.58
N ARG A 240 9.05 -16.14 1.66
CA ARG A 240 9.78 -17.15 0.88
C ARG A 240 10.75 -16.55 -0.12
N ALA A 241 10.53 -15.30 -0.58
CA ALA A 241 11.42 -14.61 -1.49
C ALA A 241 12.78 -14.26 -0.85
N GLU A 242 12.77 -14.11 0.48
CA GLU A 242 13.96 -13.78 1.27
C GLU A 242 14.74 -15.02 1.71
N ALA A 243 14.13 -16.20 1.61
CA ALA A 243 14.76 -17.45 2.02
C ALA A 243 16.00 -17.74 1.15
N PRO A 244 17.20 -17.90 1.75
CA PRO A 244 18.40 -18.23 0.99
C PRO A 244 18.30 -19.63 0.40
N VAL A 245 18.68 -19.76 -0.87
CA VAL A 245 18.68 -21.05 -1.57
C VAL A 245 20.10 -21.45 -1.89
N VAL A 246 20.47 -22.68 -1.49
CA VAL A 246 21.75 -23.30 -1.82
C VAL A 246 21.46 -24.63 -2.50
N ALA A 247 21.97 -24.81 -3.72
CA ALA A 247 21.83 -26.05 -4.47
C ALA A 247 23.16 -26.51 -5.04
N ALA A 248 23.30 -27.81 -5.30
CA ALA A 248 24.50 -28.35 -5.92
C ALA A 248 24.23 -29.50 -6.88
N CYS A 249 25.08 -29.68 -7.89
CA CYS A 249 25.02 -30.80 -8.82
C CYS A 249 26.41 -31.38 -9.11
N GLY A 250 26.44 -32.63 -9.59
CA GLY A 250 27.67 -33.39 -9.88
C GLY A 250 28.22 -33.21 -11.31
N HIS A 251 27.82 -32.17 -12.04
CA HIS A 251 28.00 -32.05 -13.49
C HIS A 251 28.99 -30.96 -13.92
N VAL A 252 30.01 -30.64 -13.11
CA VAL A 252 31.01 -29.61 -13.50
C VAL A 252 31.81 -29.96 -14.77
N CYS A 253 31.99 -31.25 -15.04
CA CYS A 253 32.68 -31.73 -16.24
C CYS A 253 31.75 -31.86 -17.46
N ASP A 254 30.44 -31.73 -17.26
CA ASP A 254 29.41 -31.76 -18.30
C ASP A 254 28.28 -30.77 -17.96
N PRO A 255 28.55 -29.45 -18.00
CA PRO A 255 27.60 -28.46 -17.51
C PRO A 255 26.30 -28.42 -18.33
N ALA A 256 26.28 -28.94 -19.56
CA ALA A 256 25.05 -29.04 -20.36
C ALA A 256 23.97 -29.83 -19.61
N ARG A 257 24.34 -30.93 -18.95
CA ARG A 257 23.44 -31.71 -18.10
C ARG A 257 22.98 -30.93 -16.88
N ALA A 258 23.86 -30.13 -16.27
CA ALA A 258 23.48 -29.23 -15.17
C ALA A 258 22.42 -28.19 -15.57
N ILE A 259 22.42 -27.76 -16.83
CA ILE A 259 21.41 -26.83 -17.33
C ILE A 259 20.08 -27.56 -17.56
N VAL A 260 20.09 -28.68 -18.28
CA VAL A 260 18.85 -29.28 -18.83
C VAL A 260 18.23 -30.40 -18.01
N GLU A 261 19.01 -31.13 -17.20
CA GLU A 261 18.53 -32.30 -16.47
C GLU A 261 18.13 -31.96 -15.04
N PRO A 262 17.15 -32.69 -14.46
CA PRO A 262 16.86 -32.62 -13.05
C PRO A 262 18.02 -33.25 -12.27
N CYS A 263 18.97 -32.43 -11.81
CA CYS A 263 20.20 -32.89 -11.17
C CYS A 263 20.67 -32.00 -10.01
N TRP A 264 19.93 -30.92 -9.72
CA TRP A 264 20.23 -30.02 -8.63
C TRP A 264 19.63 -30.53 -7.33
N MET A 265 20.50 -30.74 -6.34
CA MET A 265 20.11 -31.17 -5.01
C MET A 265 19.91 -29.95 -4.12
N LEU A 266 18.74 -29.86 -3.48
CA LEU A 266 18.43 -28.86 -2.46
C LEU A 266 18.42 -29.50 -1.06
N HIS A 267 18.39 -28.62 -0.07
CA HIS A 267 18.48 -28.96 1.35
C HIS A 267 17.19 -29.67 1.86
N GLU A 268 16.02 -29.39 1.31
CA GLU A 268 14.78 -30.08 1.68
C GLU A 268 14.83 -31.56 1.27
N ALA A 269 14.96 -32.45 2.27
CA ALA A 269 15.18 -33.89 2.11
C ALA A 269 14.08 -34.67 1.35
N ALA A 270 12.99 -34.00 0.97
CA ALA A 270 11.89 -34.54 0.16
C ALA A 270 11.88 -34.02 -1.29
N ALA A 271 12.68 -33.00 -1.61
CA ALA A 271 12.79 -32.50 -2.97
C ALA A 271 13.58 -33.52 -3.80
N GLY A 272 12.97 -34.01 -4.87
CA GLY A 272 13.72 -34.69 -5.94
C GLY A 272 14.79 -33.78 -6.51
N GLU A 273 15.67 -34.33 -7.35
CA GLU A 273 16.58 -33.50 -8.13
C GLU A 273 15.75 -32.51 -8.98
N LEU A 274 16.07 -31.22 -8.90
CA LEU A 274 15.40 -30.17 -9.67
C LEU A 274 16.21 -29.79 -10.90
N THR A 275 15.53 -29.24 -11.90
CA THR A 275 16.14 -28.54 -13.02
C THR A 275 16.52 -27.10 -12.62
N LEU A 276 17.42 -26.48 -13.40
CA LEU A 276 17.75 -25.06 -13.20
C LEU A 276 16.51 -24.16 -13.36
N ALA A 277 15.66 -24.46 -14.34
CA ALA A 277 14.45 -23.70 -14.61
C ALA A 277 13.44 -23.77 -13.45
N GLU A 278 13.27 -24.93 -12.81
CA GLU A 278 12.40 -25.08 -11.64
C GLU A 278 12.88 -24.25 -10.46
N ILE A 279 14.20 -24.29 -10.15
CA ILE A 279 14.78 -23.47 -9.07
C ILE A 279 14.50 -21.98 -9.31
N LEU A 280 14.69 -21.51 -10.54
CA LEU A 280 14.52 -20.10 -10.87
C LEU A 280 13.05 -19.68 -10.90
N THR A 281 12.16 -20.54 -11.41
CA THR A 281 10.72 -20.30 -11.41
C THR A 281 10.21 -20.17 -9.98
N GLU A 282 10.60 -21.07 -9.08
CA GLU A 282 10.21 -21.02 -7.68
C GLU A 282 10.65 -19.71 -7.00
N ARG A 283 11.84 -19.18 -7.34
CA ARG A 283 12.33 -17.89 -6.81
C ARG A 283 11.52 -16.70 -7.31
N LEU A 284 11.15 -16.70 -8.59
CA LEU A 284 10.35 -15.62 -9.18
C LEU A 284 8.91 -15.67 -8.68
N ASP A 285 8.32 -16.85 -8.52
CA ASP A 285 6.98 -17.02 -7.94
C ASP A 285 6.97 -16.53 -6.49
N ALA A 286 7.97 -16.91 -5.68
CA ALA A 286 8.09 -16.43 -4.31
C ALA A 286 8.22 -14.90 -4.23
N GLN A 287 8.98 -14.30 -5.15
CA GLN A 287 9.09 -12.84 -5.25
C GLN A 287 7.75 -12.18 -5.61
N ALA A 288 7.03 -12.71 -6.59
CA ALA A 288 5.72 -12.19 -6.98
C ALA A 288 4.70 -12.28 -5.83
N GLU A 289 4.71 -13.39 -5.08
CA GLU A 289 3.88 -13.56 -3.87
C GLU A 289 4.24 -12.54 -2.79
N SER A 290 5.52 -12.30 -2.54
CA SER A 290 6.01 -11.29 -1.59
C SER A 290 5.57 -9.88 -1.98
N GLU A 291 5.75 -9.47 -3.23
CA GLU A 291 5.34 -8.17 -3.73
C GLU A 291 3.83 -7.96 -3.63
N ALA A 292 3.04 -8.99 -3.95
CA ALA A 292 1.59 -8.97 -3.80
C ALA A 292 1.19 -8.84 -2.33
N TRP A 293 1.85 -9.56 -1.42
CA TRP A 293 1.60 -9.47 0.01
C TRP A 293 1.96 -8.08 0.56
N HIS A 294 3.10 -7.51 0.20
CA HIS A 294 3.50 -6.16 0.59
C HIS A 294 2.51 -5.10 0.08
N THR A 295 2.11 -5.20 -1.19
CA THR A 295 1.10 -4.31 -1.78
C THR A 295 -0.24 -4.40 -1.04
N TYR A 296 -0.65 -5.62 -0.68
CA TYR A 296 -1.85 -5.86 0.13
C TYR A 296 -1.73 -5.26 1.53
N GLN A 297 -0.61 -5.49 2.24
CA GLN A 297 -0.36 -4.92 3.56
C GLN A 297 -0.36 -3.39 3.52
N ASP A 298 0.32 -2.78 2.55
CA ASP A 298 0.34 -1.34 2.37
C ASP A 298 -1.07 -0.79 2.12
N THR A 299 -1.89 -1.50 1.35
CA THR A 299 -3.30 -1.14 1.11
C THR A 299 -4.12 -1.25 2.40
N VAL A 300 -3.95 -2.30 3.20
CA VAL A 300 -4.64 -2.49 4.49
C VAL A 300 -4.21 -1.43 5.51
N VAL A 301 -2.90 -1.17 5.64
CA VAL A 301 -2.33 -0.16 6.53
C VAL A 301 -2.82 1.23 6.12
N ARG A 302 -2.79 1.55 4.83
CA ARG A 302 -3.30 2.81 4.29
C ARG A 302 -4.80 2.95 4.57
N ARG A 303 -5.60 1.92 4.31
CA ARG A 303 -7.05 1.91 4.59
C ARG A 303 -7.33 2.14 6.07
N ARG A 304 -6.57 1.52 6.98
CA ARG A 304 -6.69 1.76 8.42
C ARG A 304 -6.35 3.21 8.78
N ALA A 305 -5.24 3.74 8.26
CA ALA A 305 -4.86 5.13 8.50
C ALA A 305 -5.86 6.15 7.91
N ASP A 306 -6.52 5.81 6.80
CA ASP A 306 -7.61 6.61 6.22
C ASP A 306 -8.85 6.60 7.13
N LEU A 307 -9.24 5.43 7.66
CA LEU A 307 -10.34 5.30 8.62
C LEU A 307 -10.06 6.06 9.93
N ASP A 308 -8.84 5.98 10.46
CA ASP A 308 -8.43 6.73 11.65
C ASP A 308 -8.51 8.25 11.41
N ALA A 309 -8.08 8.71 10.22
CA ALA A 309 -8.16 10.12 9.85
C ALA A 309 -9.61 10.65 9.74
N LEU A 310 -10.55 9.80 9.28
CA LEU A 310 -11.98 10.09 9.26
C LEU A 310 -12.60 10.01 10.67
N GLY A 311 -12.19 9.04 11.49
CA GLY A 311 -12.63 8.92 12.89
C GLY A 311 -12.27 10.16 13.70
N ASP A 312 -11.03 10.65 13.56
CA ASP A 312 -10.55 11.86 14.22
C ASP A 312 -11.35 13.11 13.83
N LEU A 313 -11.89 13.18 12.61
CA LEU A 313 -12.74 14.32 12.21
C LEU A 313 -14.04 14.42 12.98
N ARG A 314 -14.58 13.29 13.45
CA ARG A 314 -15.82 13.25 14.23
C ARG A 314 -15.67 13.93 15.58
N SER A 315 -14.46 13.86 16.16
CA SER A 315 -14.14 14.44 17.47
C SER A 315 -13.64 15.89 17.41
N VAL A 316 -13.39 16.44 16.21
CA VAL A 316 -12.94 17.84 16.06
C VAL A 316 -14.05 18.80 16.50
N SER A 317 -13.78 19.53 17.58
CA SER A 317 -14.56 20.70 17.98
C SER A 317 -14.24 21.90 17.07
N GLY A 318 -15.24 22.76 16.85
CA GLY A 318 -15.07 23.96 16.00
C GLY A 318 -14.79 23.65 14.53
N LEU A 319 -15.28 22.52 13.98
CA LEU A 319 -15.05 22.16 12.58
C LEU A 319 -15.49 23.28 11.60
N ALA A 320 -16.57 24.00 11.92
CA ALA A 320 -17.01 25.16 11.15
C ALA A 320 -15.97 26.29 11.10
N ASP A 321 -15.23 26.52 12.19
CA ASP A 321 -14.13 27.50 12.21
C ASP A 321 -12.99 27.08 11.27
N TRP A 322 -12.67 25.78 11.25
CA TRP A 322 -11.62 25.24 10.38
C TRP A 322 -11.99 25.31 8.90
N LEU A 323 -13.26 25.09 8.56
CA LEU A 323 -13.74 25.15 7.18
C LEU A 323 -14.16 26.56 6.75
N GLY A 324 -14.45 27.45 7.70
CA GLY A 324 -15.06 28.76 7.41
C GLY A 324 -16.52 28.66 6.93
N SER A 325 -17.21 27.54 7.16
CA SER A 325 -18.60 27.32 6.76
C SER A 325 -19.29 26.31 7.68
N GLU A 326 -20.41 26.72 8.28
CA GLU A 326 -21.28 25.85 9.10
C GLU A 326 -21.92 24.75 8.25
N CYS A 327 -22.38 25.08 7.04
CA CYS A 327 -22.98 24.13 6.11
C CYS A 327 -21.97 23.04 5.72
N ALA A 328 -20.74 23.44 5.37
CA ALA A 328 -19.69 22.48 5.04
C ALA A 328 -19.34 21.56 6.21
N ALA A 329 -19.26 22.11 7.43
CA ALA A 329 -18.99 21.32 8.64
C ALA A 329 -20.11 20.33 8.95
N ALA A 330 -21.37 20.75 8.84
CA ALA A 330 -22.53 19.89 9.04
C ALA A 330 -22.60 18.78 7.97
N ALA A 331 -22.36 19.11 6.70
CA ALA A 331 -22.29 18.11 5.63
C ALA A 331 -21.16 17.12 5.85
N MET A 332 -19.96 17.59 6.23
CA MET A 332 -18.82 16.72 6.54
C MET A 332 -19.16 15.74 7.66
N ARG A 333 -19.76 16.21 8.76
CA ARG A 333 -20.21 15.33 9.86
C ARG A 333 -21.25 14.31 9.38
N ALA A 334 -22.20 14.74 8.55
CA ALA A 334 -23.25 13.86 8.03
C ALA A 334 -22.73 12.78 7.08
N VAL A 335 -21.79 13.12 6.18
CA VAL A 335 -21.24 12.15 5.21
C VAL A 335 -20.23 11.19 5.83
N VAL A 336 -19.37 11.67 6.74
CA VAL A 336 -18.49 10.79 7.53
C VAL A 336 -19.33 9.90 8.44
N GLY A 337 -20.40 10.46 9.00
CA GLY A 337 -21.46 9.74 9.69
C GLY A 337 -20.96 8.85 10.82
N ASP A 338 -21.70 7.76 11.04
CA ASP A 338 -21.34 6.71 12.00
C ASP A 338 -20.51 5.59 11.38
N ASP A 339 -20.46 5.51 10.05
CA ASP A 339 -19.77 4.46 9.29
C ASP A 339 -18.79 5.06 8.26
N PRO A 340 -17.57 5.44 8.70
CA PRO A 340 -16.54 5.97 7.82
C PRO A 340 -16.10 4.99 6.73
N ALA A 341 -16.23 3.68 6.95
CA ALA A 341 -15.85 2.66 5.97
C ALA A 341 -16.80 2.69 4.78
N LYS A 342 -18.12 2.72 5.04
CA LYS A 342 -19.12 2.89 3.99
C LYS A 342 -18.93 4.19 3.21
N PHE A 343 -18.58 5.29 3.88
CA PHE A 343 -18.29 6.55 3.21
C PHE A 343 -17.07 6.44 2.27
N LEU A 344 -15.97 5.86 2.75
CA LEU A 344 -14.76 5.63 1.95
C LEU A 344 -15.04 4.77 0.70
N ASP A 345 -15.91 3.76 0.82
CA ASP A 345 -16.24 2.86 -0.28
C ASP A 345 -17.25 3.47 -1.28
N THR A 346 -18.19 4.30 -0.81
CA THR A 346 -19.25 4.88 -1.66
C THR A 346 -18.84 6.17 -2.35
N GLU A 347 -18.02 7.01 -1.71
CA GLU A 347 -17.59 8.31 -2.23
C GLU A 347 -16.07 8.51 -2.10
N PRO A 348 -15.24 7.63 -2.70
CA PRO A 348 -13.79 7.60 -2.47
C PRO A 348 -13.10 8.93 -2.83
N ASN A 349 -13.57 9.64 -3.86
CA ASN A 349 -12.98 10.91 -4.26
C ASN A 349 -13.20 12.02 -3.24
N LEU A 350 -14.39 12.10 -2.63
CA LEU A 350 -14.68 13.08 -1.58
C LEU A 350 -13.99 12.67 -0.27
N ALA A 351 -14.00 11.38 0.05
CA ALA A 351 -13.29 10.84 1.21
C ALA A 351 -11.80 11.15 1.16
N ASN A 352 -11.14 10.94 0.02
CA ASN A 352 -9.72 11.27 -0.17
C ASN A 352 -9.45 12.76 0.02
N GLN A 353 -10.27 13.66 -0.55
CA GLN A 353 -10.11 15.11 -0.33
C GLN A 353 -10.23 15.50 1.15
N ILE A 354 -11.20 14.90 1.87
CA ILE A 354 -11.39 15.12 3.30
C ILE A 354 -10.21 14.57 4.12
N ILE A 355 -9.70 13.37 3.79
CA ILE A 355 -8.56 12.74 4.44
C ILE A 355 -7.28 13.55 4.21
N ASP A 356 -7.03 14.00 2.99
CA ASP A 356 -5.85 14.79 2.64
C ASP A 356 -5.87 16.13 3.37
N TRP A 357 -7.00 16.84 3.32
CA TRP A 357 -7.20 18.04 4.14
C TRP A 357 -7.00 17.73 5.63
N SER A 358 -7.48 16.57 6.09
CA SER A 358 -7.39 16.16 7.49
C SER A 358 -5.97 15.93 7.98
N ARG A 359 -5.13 15.35 7.13
CA ARG A 359 -3.71 15.12 7.40
C ARG A 359 -2.93 16.42 7.38
N VAL A 360 -3.22 17.30 6.43
CA VAL A 360 -2.51 18.58 6.28
C VAL A 360 -2.88 19.55 7.39
N ARG A 361 -4.17 19.67 7.76
CA ARG A 361 -4.62 20.64 8.79
C ARG A 361 -3.90 20.49 10.14
N ARG A 362 -3.42 19.27 10.47
CA ARG A 362 -2.70 18.99 11.72
C ARG A 362 -1.32 19.65 11.78
N LYS A 363 -0.78 20.04 10.61
CA LYS A 363 0.57 20.58 10.45
C LYS A 363 0.60 22.08 10.21
N ILE A 364 -0.55 22.72 10.04
CA ILE A 364 -0.66 24.12 9.62
C ILE A 364 -1.60 24.92 10.52
N GLY A 365 -1.52 26.25 10.43
CA GLY A 365 -2.39 27.14 11.18
C GLY A 365 -3.84 27.09 10.70
N ARG A 366 -4.78 27.55 11.54
CA ARG A 366 -6.22 27.58 11.22
C ARG A 366 -6.56 28.36 9.96
N PHE A 367 -5.91 29.50 9.73
CA PHE A 367 -6.14 30.33 8.54
C PHE A 367 -5.70 29.62 7.26
N GLU A 368 -4.50 29.03 7.25
CA GLU A 368 -3.98 28.26 6.11
C GLU A 368 -4.84 27.03 5.84
N ALA A 369 -5.30 26.33 6.89
CA ALA A 369 -6.19 25.18 6.76
C ALA A 369 -7.54 25.54 6.13
N ARG A 370 -8.06 26.74 6.43
CA ARG A 370 -9.29 27.27 5.83
C ARG A 370 -9.09 27.60 4.36
N ASP A 371 -7.98 28.23 3.99
CA ASP A 371 -7.68 28.53 2.60
C ASP A 371 -7.49 27.25 1.78
N LEU A 372 -6.82 26.24 2.34
CA LEU A 372 -6.70 24.92 1.74
C LEU A 372 -8.05 24.21 1.59
N ALA A 373 -8.98 24.43 2.51
CA ALA A 373 -10.32 23.83 2.47
C ALA A 373 -11.23 24.41 1.39
N ARG A 374 -10.90 25.56 0.78
CA ARG A 374 -11.85 26.31 -0.07
C ARG A 374 -12.47 25.49 -1.21
N PRO A 375 -11.73 24.64 -1.96
CA PRO A 375 -12.34 23.78 -2.97
C PRO A 375 -13.28 22.72 -2.36
N LEU A 376 -12.87 22.16 -1.21
CA LEU A 376 -13.65 21.16 -0.48
C LEU A 376 -14.93 21.76 0.12
N VAL A 377 -14.90 23.01 0.59
CA VAL A 377 -16.07 23.72 1.13
C VAL A 377 -17.19 23.82 0.11
N ALA A 378 -16.89 24.20 -1.13
CA ALA A 378 -17.91 24.27 -2.19
C ALA A 378 -18.60 22.91 -2.42
N VAL A 379 -17.81 21.83 -2.50
CA VAL A 379 -18.34 20.46 -2.66
C VAL A 379 -19.21 20.05 -1.47
N LEU A 380 -18.78 20.39 -0.24
CA LEU A 380 -19.54 20.09 0.97
C LEU A 380 -20.81 20.92 1.10
N GLU A 381 -20.83 22.17 0.64
CA GLU A 381 -22.04 23.00 0.62
C GLU A 381 -23.07 22.51 -0.40
N ASP A 382 -22.64 22.07 -1.57
CA ASP A 382 -23.52 21.40 -2.53
C ASP A 382 -24.10 20.11 -1.93
N ARG A 383 -23.25 19.35 -1.23
CA ARG A 383 -23.66 18.14 -0.53
C ARG A 383 -24.63 18.44 0.61
N TYR A 384 -24.40 19.52 1.36
CA TYR A 384 -25.29 20.01 2.39
C TYR A 384 -26.70 20.24 1.84
N ALA A 385 -26.80 21.02 0.76
CA ALA A 385 -28.08 21.35 0.14
C ALA A 385 -28.81 20.09 -0.36
N ALA A 386 -28.08 19.12 -0.91
CA ALA A 386 -28.64 17.83 -1.35
C ALA A 386 -29.18 17.02 -0.17
N LEU A 387 -28.40 16.88 0.92
CA LEU A 387 -28.80 16.15 2.12
C LEU A 387 -30.01 16.81 2.79
N TRP A 388 -30.00 18.14 2.96
CA TRP A 388 -31.10 18.87 3.58
C TRP A 388 -32.39 18.70 2.76
N THR A 389 -32.29 18.81 1.43
CA THR A 389 -33.43 18.64 0.51
C THR A 389 -34.03 17.23 0.64
N GLU A 390 -33.19 16.20 0.70
CA GLU A 390 -33.63 14.82 0.87
C GLU A 390 -34.33 14.60 2.23
N GLN A 391 -33.73 15.10 3.31
CA GLN A 391 -34.30 15.01 4.66
C GLN A 391 -35.65 15.74 4.77
N ALA A 392 -35.74 16.95 4.23
CA ALA A 392 -36.97 17.73 4.18
C ALA A 392 -38.08 17.03 3.40
N ARG A 393 -37.77 16.43 2.25
CA ARG A 393 -38.74 15.66 1.47
C ARG A 393 -39.23 14.43 2.23
N ARG A 394 -38.32 13.68 2.86
CA ARG A 394 -38.70 12.52 3.69
C ARG A 394 -39.64 12.90 4.82
N LEU A 395 -39.37 14.01 5.52
CA LEU A 395 -40.25 14.51 6.56
C LEU A 395 -41.66 14.83 6.00
N LEU A 396 -41.73 15.51 4.86
CA LEU A 396 -43.01 15.98 4.30
C LEU A 396 -43.90 14.84 3.76
N VAL A 397 -43.34 13.67 3.45
CA VAL A 397 -44.09 12.48 3.01
C VAL A 397 -44.39 11.48 4.14
N ALA A 398 -43.92 11.75 5.37
CA ALA A 398 -44.13 10.88 6.52
C ALA A 398 -45.52 11.09 7.16
N GLU A 399 -46.59 10.79 6.42
CA GLU A 399 -47.99 11.09 6.78
C GLU A 399 -48.37 10.60 8.18
N ASP A 400 -48.05 9.34 8.51
CA ASP A 400 -48.36 8.75 9.82
C ASP A 400 -47.73 9.54 10.97
N HIS A 401 -46.49 9.98 10.80
CA HIS A 401 -45.82 10.79 11.80
C HIS A 401 -46.44 12.18 11.89
N LEU A 402 -46.74 12.83 10.76
CA LEU A 402 -47.36 14.15 10.72
C LEU A 402 -48.72 14.16 11.41
N VAL A 403 -49.54 13.13 11.20
CA VAL A 403 -50.83 12.94 11.88
C VAL A 403 -50.63 12.72 13.38
N ALA A 404 -49.64 11.91 13.77
CA ALA A 404 -49.34 11.65 15.18
C ALA A 404 -48.76 12.88 15.91
N ALA A 405 -48.07 13.77 15.19
CA ALA A 405 -47.35 14.95 15.68
C ALA A 405 -46.42 14.64 16.88
N HIS A 406 -45.79 13.46 16.87
CA HIS A 406 -44.99 12.96 18.00
C HIS A 406 -43.78 13.88 18.30
N PRO A 407 -43.39 14.14 19.57
CA PRO A 407 -42.39 15.16 19.92
C PRO A 407 -41.03 15.12 19.17
N PRO A 408 -40.41 13.96 18.89
CA PRO A 408 -39.18 13.93 18.12
C PRO A 408 -39.38 14.30 16.64
N LEU A 409 -40.59 14.15 16.07
CA LEU A 409 -40.93 14.73 14.77
C LEU A 409 -40.93 16.26 14.83
N CYS A 410 -41.50 16.84 15.89
CA CYS A 410 -41.51 18.29 16.06
C CYS A 410 -40.10 18.85 16.20
N ARG A 411 -39.20 18.12 16.88
CA ARG A 411 -37.77 18.41 16.93
C ARG A 411 -37.12 18.34 15.54
N LEU A 412 -37.34 17.25 14.80
CA LEU A 412 -36.85 17.11 13.42
C LEU A 412 -37.31 18.27 12.53
N ALA A 413 -38.59 18.62 12.59
CA ALA A 413 -39.15 19.75 11.86
C ALA A 413 -38.53 21.10 12.30
N ALA A 414 -38.28 21.30 13.60
CA ALA A 414 -37.59 22.49 14.09
C ALA A 414 -36.14 22.57 13.57
N THR A 415 -35.39 21.47 13.62
CA THR A 415 -34.02 21.38 13.09
C THR A 415 -33.97 21.74 11.61
N LEU A 416 -34.85 21.14 10.80
CA LEU A 416 -34.90 21.39 9.36
C LEU A 416 -35.41 22.80 9.01
N ALA A 417 -36.40 23.32 9.74
CA ALA A 417 -36.92 24.68 9.55
C ALA A 417 -35.88 25.76 9.92
N ALA A 418 -35.02 25.49 10.90
CA ALA A 418 -33.84 26.31 11.21
C ALA A 418 -32.75 26.21 10.13
N GLY A 419 -32.95 25.39 9.09
CA GLY A 419 -32.03 25.20 7.99
C GLY A 419 -30.89 24.26 8.31
N ASN A 420 -30.90 23.53 9.42
CA ASN A 420 -29.84 22.59 9.86
C ASN A 420 -30.09 21.17 9.33
N LEU A 421 -29.03 20.35 9.21
CA LEU A 421 -29.17 18.91 8.95
C LEU A 421 -29.59 18.16 10.20
N ALA A 422 -30.54 17.24 10.04
CA ALA A 422 -30.91 16.29 11.06
C ALA A 422 -29.89 15.13 11.14
N THR A 423 -29.77 14.54 12.33
CA THR A 423 -28.93 13.36 12.55
C THR A 423 -29.49 12.12 11.86
N SER A 424 -28.64 11.14 11.60
CA SER A 424 -29.07 9.85 11.02
C SER A 424 -30.14 9.15 11.86
N ALA A 425 -30.08 9.28 13.19
CA ALA A 425 -31.08 8.72 14.11
C ALA A 425 -32.44 9.42 13.97
N GLU A 426 -32.46 10.76 13.91
CA GLU A 426 -33.68 11.55 13.70
C GLU A 426 -34.33 11.28 12.34
N ILE A 427 -33.56 10.96 11.30
CA ILE A 427 -34.14 10.58 9.99
C ILE A 427 -34.60 9.13 9.98
N SER A 428 -33.84 8.22 10.60
CA SER A 428 -34.17 6.79 10.64
C SER A 428 -35.48 6.52 11.39
N MET A 429 -35.85 7.36 12.35
CA MET A 429 -37.12 7.22 13.06
C MET A 429 -38.34 7.31 12.13
N LEU A 430 -38.24 7.99 10.98
CA LEU A 430 -39.33 8.09 10.01
C LEU A 430 -39.61 6.77 9.29
N GLY A 431 -38.69 5.80 9.38
CA GLY A 431 -38.88 4.45 8.85
C GLY A 431 -39.60 3.49 9.79
N VAL A 432 -39.95 3.93 11.00
CA VAL A 432 -40.61 3.12 12.04
C VAL A 432 -41.92 3.80 12.44
N PRO A 433 -43.05 3.08 12.55
CA PRO A 433 -44.32 3.68 12.96
C PRO A 433 -44.21 4.50 14.27
N PRO A 434 -44.93 5.61 14.40
CA PRO A 434 -44.88 6.43 15.61
C PRO A 434 -45.34 5.63 16.84
N THR A 435 -44.55 5.69 17.91
CA THR A 435 -44.81 4.96 19.18
C THR A 435 -45.99 5.51 19.97
N GLY A 436 -46.47 6.71 19.61
CA GLY A 436 -47.61 7.35 20.23
C GLY A 436 -47.99 8.65 19.51
N THR A 437 -49.08 9.27 19.95
CA THR A 437 -49.53 10.57 19.45
C THR A 437 -49.24 11.66 20.45
N ARG A 438 -49.03 12.90 19.98
CA ARG A 438 -48.93 14.08 20.83
C ARG A 438 -50.09 14.18 21.82
N ARG A 439 -51.31 13.88 21.36
CA ARG A 439 -52.51 13.89 22.19
C ARG A 439 -52.40 12.91 23.36
N ARG A 440 -51.92 11.69 23.13
CA ARG A 440 -51.73 10.71 24.20
C ARG A 440 -50.70 11.19 25.22
N LEU A 441 -49.56 11.70 24.75
CA LEU A 441 -48.51 12.23 25.63
C LEU A 441 -48.99 13.47 26.39
N GLN A 442 -49.77 14.34 25.74
CA GLN A 442 -50.36 15.52 26.38
C GLN A 442 -51.31 15.13 27.51
N HIS A 443 -52.14 14.10 27.32
CA HIS A 443 -53.00 13.58 28.38
C HIS A 443 -52.18 13.03 29.55
N GLN A 444 -51.08 12.31 29.28
CA GLN A 444 -50.19 11.79 30.33
C GLN A 444 -49.47 12.90 31.10
N ALA A 445 -49.03 13.95 30.41
CA ALA A 445 -48.40 15.12 31.03
C ALA A 445 -49.42 15.97 31.83
N TYR A 446 -50.71 15.91 31.48
CA TYR A 446 -51.77 16.70 32.11
C TYR A 446 -52.45 16.05 33.31
N ASP A 447 -52.42 14.72 33.40
CA ASP A 447 -53.10 13.87 34.40
C ASP A 447 -54.08 14.59 35.35
N ASP A 448 -53.64 14.94 36.57
CA ASP A 448 -54.48 15.56 37.62
C ASP A 448 -54.64 17.09 37.50
N TYR A 449 -53.94 17.74 36.57
CA TYR A 449 -53.94 19.20 36.43
C TYR A 449 -55.33 19.79 36.22
N PRO A 450 -56.21 19.27 35.34
CA PRO A 450 -57.56 19.82 35.16
C PRO A 450 -58.38 19.83 36.46
N ALA A 451 -58.26 18.77 37.28
CA ALA A 451 -58.95 18.66 38.56
C ALA A 451 -58.40 19.67 39.57
N ARG A 452 -57.07 19.78 39.67
CA ARG A 452 -56.39 20.77 40.52
C ARG A 452 -56.76 22.21 40.14
N ARG A 453 -56.75 22.52 38.85
CA ARG A 453 -57.15 23.80 38.29
C ARG A 453 -58.59 24.15 38.64
N ALA A 454 -59.53 23.22 38.45
CA ALA A 454 -60.94 23.43 38.78
C ALA A 454 -61.13 23.71 40.28
N ALA A 455 -60.52 22.90 41.14
CA ALA A 455 -60.59 23.07 42.59
C ALA A 455 -60.00 24.42 43.05
N ALA A 456 -58.84 24.82 42.51
CA ALA A 456 -58.20 26.08 42.84
C ALA A 456 -59.04 27.30 42.38
N VAL A 457 -59.57 27.25 41.15
CA VAL A 457 -60.42 28.32 40.60
C VAL A 457 -61.72 28.45 41.37
N ASP A 458 -62.38 27.33 41.72
CA ASP A 458 -63.61 27.34 42.50
C ASP A 458 -63.36 27.86 43.91
N SER A 459 -62.28 27.43 44.57
CA SER A 459 -61.88 27.95 45.89
C SER A 459 -61.66 29.46 45.86
N LEU A 460 -60.88 29.96 44.89
CA LEU A 460 -60.66 31.40 44.70
C LEU A 460 -61.97 32.14 44.41
N TRP A 461 -62.82 31.60 43.53
CA TRP A 461 -64.10 32.22 43.19
C TRP A 461 -65.03 32.33 44.41
N GLN A 462 -65.12 31.27 45.22
CA GLN A 462 -65.94 31.27 46.43
C GLN A 462 -65.43 32.27 47.48
N ALA A 463 -64.11 32.41 47.62
CA ALA A 463 -63.50 33.39 48.52
C ALA A 463 -63.70 34.85 48.09
N MET A 464 -63.95 35.12 46.79
CA MET A 464 -64.13 36.48 46.30
C MET A 464 -65.48 37.11 46.69
N GLY A 465 -65.44 38.35 47.18
CA GLY A 465 -66.64 39.15 47.45
C GLY A 465 -67.40 39.56 46.18
N ARG A 466 -68.70 39.90 46.33
CA ARG A 466 -69.61 40.25 45.21
C ARG A 466 -69.06 41.31 44.25
N ARG A 467 -68.35 42.32 44.75
CA ARG A 467 -67.76 43.38 43.91
C ARG A 467 -66.63 42.86 43.02
N ALA A 468 -65.76 42.00 43.53
CA ALA A 468 -64.65 41.45 42.78
C ALA A 468 -65.15 40.50 41.66
N ARG A 469 -66.18 39.69 41.95
CA ARG A 469 -66.86 38.84 40.94
C ARG A 469 -67.52 39.63 39.78
N ARG A 470 -67.78 40.93 39.93
CA ARG A 470 -68.25 41.79 38.82
C ARG A 470 -67.14 42.19 37.85
N HIS A 471 -65.88 42.09 38.25
CA HIS A 471 -64.72 42.52 37.47
C HIS A 471 -63.80 41.36 37.06
N THR A 472 -64.18 40.13 37.37
CA THR A 472 -63.50 38.91 36.95
C THR A 472 -64.50 37.82 36.59
N SER A 473 -64.04 36.77 35.92
CA SER A 473 -64.80 35.56 35.63
C SER A 473 -64.00 34.35 36.09
N GLN A 474 -64.67 33.20 36.26
CA GLN A 474 -63.96 31.94 36.51
C GLN A 474 -62.96 31.63 35.39
N GLU A 475 -63.31 31.93 34.13
CA GLU A 475 -62.37 31.80 32.99
C GLU A 475 -61.12 32.65 33.15
N LYS A 476 -61.25 33.90 33.61
CA LYS A 476 -60.11 34.80 33.83
C LYS A 476 -59.23 34.31 34.99
N LEU A 477 -59.83 33.80 36.06
CA LEU A 477 -59.10 33.17 37.16
C LEU A 477 -58.35 31.93 36.67
N ALA A 478 -59.00 31.11 35.86
CA ALA A 478 -58.42 29.89 35.33
C ALA A 478 -57.28 30.17 34.35
N ALA A 479 -57.41 31.18 33.49
CA ALA A 479 -56.34 31.63 32.61
C ALA A 479 -55.13 32.21 33.36
N ASN A 480 -55.35 32.85 34.52
CA ASN A 480 -54.25 33.31 35.38
C ASN A 480 -53.58 32.13 36.08
N PHE A 481 -54.37 31.16 36.58
CA PHE A 481 -53.83 29.93 37.15
C PHE A 481 -52.98 29.16 36.13
N ASP A 482 -53.44 29.06 34.88
CA ASP A 482 -52.67 28.47 33.77
C ASP A 482 -51.32 29.19 33.56
N LYS A 483 -51.30 30.53 33.61
CA LYS A 483 -50.05 31.31 33.46
C LYS A 483 -49.06 31.05 34.59
N GLU A 484 -49.55 30.89 35.81
CA GLU A 484 -48.72 30.68 36.98
C GLU A 484 -48.20 29.25 37.06
N HIS A 485 -48.99 28.26 36.64
CA HIS A 485 -48.75 26.85 36.91
C HIS A 485 -48.48 25.97 35.69
N LEU A 486 -48.47 26.50 34.47
CA LEU A 486 -48.11 25.71 33.28
C LEU A 486 -46.79 26.17 32.67
N LEU A 487 -46.07 25.19 32.15
CA LEU A 487 -44.97 25.34 31.22
C LEU A 487 -45.39 24.76 29.86
N ILE A 488 -44.82 25.27 28.78
CA ILE A 488 -45.03 24.74 27.45
C ILE A 488 -43.68 24.54 26.76
N CYS A 489 -43.51 23.42 26.09
CA CYS A 489 -42.33 23.17 25.29
C CYS A 489 -42.37 24.00 23.99
N ASP A 490 -41.34 24.79 23.75
CA ASP A 490 -41.17 25.61 22.54
C ASP A 490 -41.11 24.79 21.23
N THR A 491 -40.81 23.50 21.35
CA THR A 491 -40.56 22.62 20.20
C THR A 491 -41.77 21.73 19.93
N CYS A 492 -42.24 20.94 20.89
CA CYS A 492 -43.34 20.01 20.65
C CYS A 492 -44.73 20.52 21.07
N GLU A 493 -44.80 21.73 21.63
CA GLU A 493 -46.02 22.35 22.18
C GLU A 493 -46.69 21.51 23.30
N LEU A 494 -45.99 20.51 23.85
CA LEU A 494 -46.49 19.78 25.02
C LEU A 494 -46.49 20.71 26.23
N ILE A 495 -47.60 20.66 26.96
CA ILE A 495 -47.85 21.50 28.11
C ILE A 495 -47.69 20.66 29.37
N TYR A 496 -47.01 21.20 30.37
CA TYR A 496 -46.67 20.55 31.63
C TYR A 496 -47.15 21.39 32.81
N PRO A 497 -47.63 20.78 33.90
CA PRO A 497 -47.72 21.48 35.17
C PRO A 497 -46.32 21.84 35.67
N LYS A 498 -46.16 23.05 36.22
CA LYS A 498 -44.97 23.42 36.97
C LYS A 498 -44.85 22.52 38.20
N PRO A 499 -43.66 21.99 38.50
CA PRO A 499 -43.42 21.29 39.75
C PRO A 499 -43.78 22.18 40.93
N GLU A 500 -44.33 21.60 41.99
CA GLU A 500 -44.47 22.28 43.28
C GLU A 500 -43.08 22.47 43.90
N GLN A 501 -42.93 23.47 44.78
CA GLN A 501 -41.64 23.85 45.37
C GLN A 501 -40.92 22.60 45.94
N ASP A 502 -39.61 22.48 45.63
CA ASP A 502 -38.67 21.39 45.97
C ASP A 502 -38.46 20.23 44.96
N GLU A 503 -39.21 20.14 43.85
CA GLU A 503 -38.85 19.23 42.75
C GLU A 503 -37.94 19.92 41.72
N THR A 504 -36.91 19.20 41.25
CA THR A 504 -35.98 19.73 40.22
C THR A 504 -36.77 20.15 38.97
N LEU A 505 -36.80 21.45 38.70
CA LEU A 505 -37.39 22.02 37.50
C LEU A 505 -36.77 21.34 36.27
N PHE A 506 -37.63 20.79 35.41
CA PHE A 506 -37.20 20.36 34.09
C PHE A 506 -36.96 21.61 33.24
N ASP A 507 -35.71 21.99 33.03
CA ASP A 507 -35.38 23.06 32.07
C ASP A 507 -35.65 22.62 30.62
N ARG A 508 -35.83 21.31 30.40
CA ARG A 508 -35.99 20.68 29.10
C ARG A 508 -37.14 19.68 29.06
N CYS A 509 -37.80 19.62 27.91
CA CYS A 509 -38.88 18.71 27.64
C CYS A 509 -38.38 17.25 27.59
N PRO A 510 -38.94 16.32 28.38
CA PRO A 510 -38.47 14.93 28.44
C PRO A 510 -38.65 14.15 27.13
N TYR A 511 -39.51 14.60 26.21
CA TYR A 511 -39.80 13.88 24.96
C TYR A 511 -39.07 14.40 23.73
N CYS A 512 -38.62 15.66 23.73
CA CYS A 512 -37.96 16.25 22.56
C CYS A 512 -36.73 17.09 22.90
N ASP A 513 -36.40 17.27 24.18
CA ASP A 513 -35.27 18.07 24.67
C ASP A 513 -35.36 19.58 24.38
N GLY A 514 -36.52 20.05 23.87
CA GLY A 514 -36.80 21.48 23.67
C GLY A 514 -36.94 22.24 25.00
N THR A 515 -36.76 23.55 24.96
CA THR A 515 -36.82 24.39 26.16
C THR A 515 -38.26 24.50 26.67
N LEU A 516 -38.44 24.37 27.99
CA LEU A 516 -39.73 24.65 28.63
C LEU A 516 -39.83 26.14 28.93
N LEU A 517 -40.84 26.77 28.36
CA LEU A 517 -41.15 28.19 28.55
C LEU A 517 -42.34 28.35 29.50
N ASP A 518 -42.43 29.50 30.15
CA ASP A 518 -43.63 29.88 30.88
C ASP A 518 -44.84 29.92 29.95
N TRP A 519 -46.01 29.47 30.43
CA TRP A 519 -47.25 29.51 29.64
C TRP A 519 -47.65 30.92 29.17
N ALA A 520 -47.17 31.96 29.86
CA ALA A 520 -47.32 33.34 29.43
C ALA A 520 -46.68 33.61 28.07
N ASP A 521 -45.60 32.89 27.73
CA ASP A 521 -44.80 33.09 26.52
C ASP A 521 -45.24 32.22 25.34
N ARG A 522 -46.33 31.44 25.49
CA ARG A 522 -46.82 30.51 24.46
C ARG A 522 -47.08 31.13 23.08
N ALA A 523 -47.31 32.44 23.02
CA ALA A 523 -47.53 33.16 21.76
C ALA A 523 -46.25 33.28 20.91
N SER A 524 -45.07 33.12 21.52
CA SER A 524 -43.77 33.11 20.83
C SER A 524 -43.45 31.76 20.17
N ILE A 525 -44.23 30.72 20.45
CA ILE A 525 -43.95 29.36 20.01
C ILE A 525 -44.32 29.21 18.54
N VAL A 526 -43.34 28.84 17.72
CA VAL A 526 -43.55 28.53 16.30
C VAL A 526 -44.20 27.16 16.18
N SER A 527 -45.40 27.11 15.62
CA SER A 527 -46.14 25.87 15.53
C SER A 527 -45.52 24.85 14.55
N LEU A 528 -45.83 23.57 14.72
CA LEU A 528 -45.43 22.53 13.77
C LEU A 528 -45.87 22.87 12.34
N THR A 529 -47.12 23.33 12.16
CA THR A 529 -47.63 23.73 10.84
C THR A 529 -46.77 24.82 10.21
N ARG A 530 -46.43 25.87 10.98
CA ARG A 530 -45.59 26.95 10.46
C ARG A 530 -44.20 26.47 10.06
N ARG A 531 -43.58 25.58 10.85
CA ARG A 531 -42.27 24.97 10.51
C ARG A 531 -42.32 24.17 9.22
N LEU A 532 -43.39 23.40 9.01
CA LEU A 532 -43.57 22.64 7.76
C LEU A 532 -43.74 23.58 6.56
N ASP A 533 -44.42 24.71 6.74
CA ASP A 533 -44.53 25.73 5.69
C ASP A 533 -43.18 26.38 5.40
N ASP A 534 -42.39 26.73 6.41
CA ASP A 534 -41.03 27.26 6.24
C ASP A 534 -40.14 26.28 5.45
N ILE A 535 -40.24 24.97 5.75
CA ILE A 535 -39.51 23.92 5.01
C ILE A 535 -39.96 23.84 3.54
N ARG A 536 -41.27 23.91 3.28
CA ARG A 536 -41.80 23.91 1.91
C ARG A 536 -41.36 25.14 1.12
N GLU A 537 -41.42 26.32 1.73
CA GLU A 537 -40.96 27.57 1.14
C GLU A 537 -39.47 27.49 0.78
N HIS A 538 -38.64 26.95 1.69
CA HIS A 538 -37.21 26.75 1.45
C HIS A 538 -36.94 25.76 0.31
N LEU A 539 -37.64 24.61 0.25
CA LEU A 539 -37.54 23.64 -0.85
C LEU A 539 -37.89 24.27 -2.21
N GLN A 540 -38.93 25.12 -2.25
CA GLN A 540 -39.29 25.86 -3.47
C GLN A 540 -38.19 26.84 -3.87
N ALA A 541 -37.60 27.56 -2.92
CA ALA A 541 -36.49 28.49 -3.19
C ALA A 541 -35.25 27.78 -3.75
N VAL A 542 -34.86 26.63 -3.19
CA VAL A 542 -33.75 25.80 -3.69
C VAL A 542 -34.03 25.29 -5.10
N SER A 543 -35.25 24.84 -5.36
CA SER A 543 -35.67 24.35 -6.69
C SER A 543 -35.61 25.45 -7.76
N ARG A 544 -36.03 26.69 -7.41
CA ARG A 544 -35.93 27.85 -8.31
C ARG A 544 -34.49 28.22 -8.64
N ARG A 545 -33.57 28.16 -7.67
CA ARG A 545 -32.14 28.44 -7.90
C ARG A 545 -31.49 27.45 -8.86
N ARG A 546 -31.87 26.16 -8.80
CA ARG A 546 -31.36 25.13 -9.72
C ARG A 546 -31.94 25.22 -11.14
N CYS A 547 -33.16 25.73 -11.28
CA CYS A 547 -33.84 25.85 -12.58
C CYS A 547 -33.55 27.18 -13.30
N ALA A 548 -32.93 28.16 -12.63
CA ALA A 548 -32.47 29.36 -13.31
C ALA A 548 -31.38 28.95 -14.32
N PRO A 549 -31.65 29.00 -15.65
CA PRO A 549 -30.64 28.63 -16.62
C PRO A 549 -29.43 29.52 -16.38
N CYS A 550 -28.23 28.92 -16.31
CA CYS A 550 -27.00 29.66 -16.48
C CYS A 550 -27.12 30.40 -17.81
N ALA A 551 -27.56 31.66 -17.77
CA ALA A 551 -27.49 32.56 -18.89
C ALA A 551 -26.00 32.71 -19.19
N VAL A 552 -25.49 31.83 -20.05
CA VAL A 552 -24.15 31.93 -20.61
C VAL A 552 -24.09 33.35 -21.17
N PRO A 553 -23.23 34.23 -20.65
CA PRO A 553 -23.10 35.55 -21.21
C PRO A 553 -22.67 35.36 -22.66
N THR A 554 -23.57 35.67 -23.59
CA THR A 554 -23.27 35.74 -25.01
C THR A 554 -22.20 36.81 -25.14
N ARG A 555 -20.96 36.34 -25.31
CA ARG A 555 -19.78 37.14 -25.56
C ARG A 555 -20.02 37.89 -26.87
N THR A 556 -20.48 39.13 -26.78
CA THR A 556 -20.51 40.05 -27.92
C THR A 556 -19.07 40.42 -28.24
N ASP A 557 -18.58 39.92 -29.36
CA ASP A 557 -17.34 40.37 -29.98
C ASP A 557 -17.36 41.89 -30.21
N ARG A 558 -16.32 42.55 -29.73
CA ARG A 558 -15.81 43.82 -30.24
C ARG A 558 -14.29 43.79 -30.26
#